data_AF-A0A091QK92-F1
#
_entry.id   AF-A0A091QK92-F1
#
_cell.length_a   1.000
_cell.length_b   1.000
_cell.length_c   1.000
_cell.angle_alpha   90.00
_cell.angle_beta   90.00
_cell.angle_gamma   90.00
#
_symmetry.space_group_name_H-M   'P 1'
#
loop_
_entity.id
_entity.type
_entity.pdbx_description
1 polymer ?
#
loop_
_entity_poly.entity_id
_entity_poly.type
_entity_poly.pdbx_seq_one_letter_code
_entity_poly.pdbx_strand_id
1 'polypeptide(L)'
;MSWGFIRDLLSGVNKYSTGIGRIWVAVVFLFRLLVYIVAAENIWKYEHDEFECNIKQPGCENVCFDHFFPVSHIRLWALQLIMVSTPSLLVVFHVAYRENREKHHNQKLYKSPGKIDGGLLCTYLISLILKTGFEIVFLVLFYKLYNGFKVPRLVKCDMRPCPNTVDCYISKPTEKMIFLYFLVATSCLCILLNLSELSYLIFK
;
A
#
# COMPACT_ATOMS: atom_id res chain seq x y z
N MET A 1 -17.86 -18.93 0.44
CA MET A 1 -17.00 -18.36 -0.61
C MET A 1 -15.89 -19.34 -0.92
N SER A 2 -15.84 -19.84 -2.16
CA SER A 2 -14.99 -20.99 -2.53
C SER A 2 -13.51 -20.62 -2.61
N TRP A 3 -12.68 -21.34 -1.86
CA TRP A 3 -11.22 -21.36 -1.99
C TRP A 3 -10.71 -21.62 -3.41
N GLY A 4 -11.56 -22.16 -4.30
CA GLY A 4 -11.30 -22.32 -5.72
C GLY A 4 -10.97 -21.01 -6.44
N PHE A 5 -11.66 -19.90 -6.13
CA PHE A 5 -11.41 -18.61 -6.78
C PHE A 5 -10.02 -18.07 -6.45
N ILE A 6 -9.60 -18.16 -5.18
CA ILE A 6 -8.25 -17.74 -4.73
C ILE A 6 -7.18 -18.64 -5.34
N ARG A 7 -7.44 -19.95 -5.44
CA ARG A 7 -6.52 -20.92 -6.04
C ARG A 7 -6.37 -20.72 -7.55
N ASP A 8 -7.45 -20.38 -8.25
CA ASP A 8 -7.43 -20.08 -9.69
C ASP A 8 -6.74 -18.73 -9.95
N LEU A 9 -6.96 -17.73 -9.08
CA LEU A 9 -6.20 -16.46 -9.05
C LEU A 9 -4.69 -16.70 -8.87
N LEU A 10 -4.31 -17.52 -7.88
CA LEU A 10 -2.90 -17.80 -7.58
C LEU A 10 -2.23 -18.67 -8.66
N SER A 11 -2.95 -19.62 -9.26
CA SER A 11 -2.40 -20.50 -10.29
C SER A 11 -2.21 -19.81 -11.65
N GLY A 12 -3.11 -18.90 -12.05
CA GLY A 12 -2.95 -18.06 -13.24
C GLY A 12 -1.78 -17.08 -13.13
N VAL A 13 -1.51 -16.60 -11.91
CA VAL A 13 -0.35 -15.78 -11.56
C VAL A 13 0.97 -16.58 -11.69
N ASN A 14 0.95 -17.90 -11.45
CA ASN A 14 2.16 -18.73 -11.44
C ASN A 14 2.60 -19.24 -12.84
N LYS A 15 1.70 -19.28 -13.84
CA LYS A 15 1.96 -19.97 -15.13
C LYS A 15 2.63 -19.13 -16.22
N TYR A 16 2.69 -17.80 -16.08
CA TYR A 16 3.02 -16.89 -17.20
C TYR A 16 4.09 -15.81 -16.93
N SER A 17 4.76 -15.79 -15.77
CA SER A 17 5.83 -14.82 -15.48
C SER A 17 7.00 -15.50 -14.78
N THR A 18 8.20 -14.92 -14.86
CA THR A 18 9.39 -15.38 -14.12
C THR A 18 9.05 -15.56 -12.65
N GLY A 19 8.94 -16.82 -12.20
CA GLY A 19 8.25 -17.18 -10.95
C GLY A 19 8.83 -16.53 -9.70
N ILE A 20 10.09 -16.09 -9.72
CA ILE A 20 10.76 -15.54 -8.54
C ILE A 20 10.21 -14.14 -8.18
N GLY A 21 10.18 -13.16 -9.10
CA GLY A 21 9.76 -11.79 -8.78
C GLY A 21 8.31 -11.69 -8.28
N ARG A 22 7.40 -12.39 -8.93
CA ARG A 22 5.95 -12.35 -8.64
C ARG A 22 5.57 -13.06 -7.33
N ILE A 23 6.23 -14.16 -7.00
CA ILE A 23 6.04 -14.85 -5.70
C ILE A 23 6.53 -13.95 -4.57
N TRP A 24 7.71 -13.34 -4.71
CA TRP A 24 8.26 -12.45 -3.69
C TRP A 24 7.41 -11.18 -3.51
N VAL A 25 6.91 -10.57 -4.60
CA VAL A 25 5.99 -9.42 -4.50
C VAL A 25 4.68 -9.81 -3.81
N ALA A 26 4.12 -10.99 -4.11
CA ALA A 26 2.91 -11.47 -3.45
C ALA A 26 3.13 -11.75 -1.96
N VAL A 27 4.26 -12.37 -1.59
CA VAL A 27 4.63 -12.64 -0.19
C VAL A 27 4.82 -11.35 0.58
N VAL A 28 5.57 -10.38 0.03
CA VAL A 28 5.78 -9.07 0.66
C VAL A 28 4.46 -8.32 0.79
N PHE A 29 3.57 -8.38 -0.20
CA PHE A 29 2.25 -7.75 -0.14
C PHE A 29 1.36 -8.36 0.95
N LEU A 30 1.31 -9.70 1.07
CA LEU A 30 0.55 -10.38 2.11
C LEU A 30 1.09 -10.04 3.50
N PHE A 31 2.40 -10.08 3.66
CA PHE A 31 3.04 -9.70 4.92
C PHE A 31 2.74 -8.25 5.29
N ARG A 32 2.77 -7.34 4.32
CA ARG A 32 2.41 -5.93 4.50
C ARG A 32 0.95 -5.75 4.89
N LEU A 33 0.02 -6.50 4.31
CA LEU A 33 -1.40 -6.49 4.69
C LEU A 33 -1.59 -6.96 6.13
N LEU A 34 -0.91 -8.03 6.55
CA LEU A 34 -0.97 -8.54 7.92
C LEU A 34 -0.47 -7.50 8.92
N VAL A 35 0.68 -6.89 8.65
CA VAL A 35 1.24 -5.85 9.53
C VAL A 35 0.33 -4.63 9.59
N TYR A 36 -0.26 -4.23 8.46
CA TYR A 36 -1.25 -3.15 8.41
C TYR A 36 -2.46 -3.44 9.31
N ILE A 37 -3.04 -4.65 9.25
CA ILE A 37 -4.20 -5.04 10.07
C ILE A 37 -3.85 -4.96 11.55
N VAL A 38 -2.71 -5.55 11.95
CA VAL A 38 -2.26 -5.53 13.35
C VAL A 38 -2.03 -4.09 13.85
N ALA A 39 -1.41 -3.25 13.02
CA ALA A 39 -1.16 -1.85 13.36
C ALA A 39 -2.46 -1.05 13.51
N ALA A 40 -3.40 -1.24 12.58
CA ALA A 40 -4.68 -0.54 12.58
C ALA A 40 -5.49 -0.82 13.84
N GLU A 41 -5.55 -2.08 14.28
CA GLU A 41 -6.36 -2.50 15.42
C GLU A 41 -5.73 -2.18 16.78
N ASN A 42 -4.40 -2.25 16.90
CA ASN A 42 -3.73 -2.17 18.20
C ASN A 42 -3.10 -0.80 18.50
N ILE A 43 -2.68 -0.06 17.47
CA ILE A 43 -1.81 1.13 17.65
C ILE A 43 -2.54 2.40 17.23
N TRP A 44 -3.23 2.38 16.10
CA TRP A 44 -3.91 3.55 15.54
C TRP A 44 -5.40 3.67 15.89
N LYS A 45 -5.98 2.64 16.54
CA LYS A 45 -7.42 2.57 16.82
C LYS A 45 -7.93 3.73 17.67
N TYR A 46 -7.18 4.12 18.70
CA TYR A 46 -7.54 5.18 19.65
C TYR A 46 -6.56 6.36 19.56
N GLU A 47 -5.98 6.62 18.38
CA GLU A 47 -4.97 7.67 18.21
C GLU A 47 -5.49 9.06 18.56
N HIS A 48 -6.79 9.33 18.34
CA HIS A 48 -7.41 10.58 18.74
C HIS A 48 -7.66 10.64 20.25
N ASP A 49 -8.24 9.60 20.83
CA ASP A 49 -8.60 9.56 22.26
C ASP A 49 -7.38 9.55 23.20
N GLU A 50 -6.25 9.01 22.74
CA GLU A 50 -4.99 8.98 23.50
C GLU A 50 -4.08 10.21 23.22
N PHE A 51 -4.53 11.19 22.44
CA PHE A 51 -3.76 12.42 22.15
C PHE A 51 -4.09 13.49 23.19
N GLU A 52 -3.16 13.77 24.10
CA GLU A 52 -3.42 14.69 25.21
C GLU A 52 -2.65 16.02 25.05
N CYS A 53 -3.33 17.14 25.22
CA CYS A 53 -2.70 18.47 25.32
C CYS A 53 -2.68 18.97 26.77
N ASN A 54 -1.59 19.63 27.18
CA ASN A 54 -1.46 20.22 28.52
C ASN A 54 -2.28 21.53 28.66
N ILE A 55 -3.59 21.45 28.50
CA ILE A 55 -4.52 22.57 28.62
C ILE A 55 -5.95 22.09 28.91
N LYS A 56 -6.75 22.92 29.61
CA LYS A 56 -8.17 22.64 29.91
C LYS A 56 -9.16 23.35 28.97
N GLN A 57 -8.65 23.96 27.89
CA GLN A 57 -9.46 24.73 26.95
C GLN A 57 -10.24 23.77 26.03
N PRO A 58 -11.58 23.82 26.02
CA PRO A 58 -12.37 22.95 25.17
C PRO A 58 -12.08 23.21 23.69
N GLY A 59 -11.94 22.13 22.91
CA GLY A 59 -11.72 22.18 21.47
C GLY A 59 -10.27 22.42 21.03
N CYS A 60 -9.36 22.80 21.93
CA CYS A 60 -7.93 22.97 21.59
C CYS A 60 -7.30 21.64 21.15
N GLU A 61 -7.57 20.54 21.87
CA GLU A 61 -7.07 19.21 21.51
C GLU A 61 -7.52 18.77 20.12
N ASN A 62 -8.79 18.96 19.79
CA ASN A 62 -9.37 18.59 18.49
C ASN A 62 -8.71 19.32 17.32
N VAL A 63 -8.50 20.64 17.44
CA VAL A 63 -7.86 21.42 16.36
C VAL A 63 -6.38 21.10 16.24
N CYS A 64 -5.69 20.84 17.36
CA CYS A 64 -4.29 20.47 17.35
C CYS A 64 -4.10 19.09 16.72
N PHE A 65 -4.96 18.13 17.05
CA PHE A 65 -4.95 16.81 16.43
C PHE A 65 -5.14 16.89 14.92
N ASP A 66 -6.17 17.62 14.46
CA ASP A 66 -6.45 17.81 13.03
C ASP A 66 -5.30 18.52 12.29
N HIS A 67 -4.64 19.49 12.94
CA HIS A 67 -3.51 20.20 12.36
C HIS A 67 -2.27 19.30 12.15
N PHE A 68 -1.92 18.49 13.15
CA PHE A 68 -0.75 17.60 13.07
C PHE A 68 -1.01 16.30 12.32
N PHE A 69 -2.26 15.83 12.33
CA PHE A 69 -2.69 14.59 11.69
C PHE A 69 -3.88 14.83 10.74
N PRO A 70 -3.73 15.66 9.69
CA PRO A 70 -4.83 15.99 8.78
C PRO A 70 -5.39 14.75 8.08
N VAL A 71 -4.52 13.77 7.84
CA VAL A 71 -4.89 12.40 7.53
C VAL A 71 -4.10 11.52 8.50
N SER A 72 -4.73 10.53 9.15
CA SER A 72 -3.99 9.58 9.97
C SER A 72 -3.09 8.71 9.10
N HIS A 73 -1.89 8.39 9.59
CA HIS A 73 -0.90 7.57 8.91
C HIS A 73 -1.51 6.28 8.36
N ILE A 74 -2.30 5.58 9.19
CA ILE A 74 -2.91 4.30 8.83
C ILE A 74 -3.85 4.44 7.63
N ARG A 75 -4.57 5.57 7.50
CA ARG A 75 -5.50 5.80 6.39
C ARG A 75 -4.76 6.00 5.06
N LEU A 76 -3.62 6.70 5.07
CA LEU A 76 -2.79 6.82 3.87
C LEU A 76 -2.20 5.47 3.45
N TRP A 77 -1.73 4.66 4.40
CA TRP A 77 -1.25 3.31 4.10
C TRP A 77 -2.35 2.39 3.58
N ALA A 78 -3.59 2.54 4.07
CA ALA A 78 -4.75 1.83 3.54
C ALA A 78 -5.01 2.19 2.07
N LEU A 79 -5.04 3.48 1.75
CA LEU A 79 -5.22 3.98 0.38
C LEU A 79 -4.10 3.48 -0.54
N GLN A 80 -2.85 3.48 -0.06
CA GLN A 80 -1.72 2.96 -0.80
C GLN A 80 -1.88 1.46 -1.12
N LEU A 81 -2.24 0.64 -0.13
CA LEU A 81 -2.47 -0.79 -0.33
C LEU A 81 -3.59 -1.06 -1.35
N ILE A 82 -4.69 -0.31 -1.26
CA ILE A 82 -5.81 -0.40 -2.21
C ILE A 82 -5.31 -0.06 -3.62
N MET A 83 -4.69 1.10 -3.81
CA MET A 83 -4.24 1.57 -5.12
C MET A 83 -3.17 0.67 -5.74
N VAL A 84 -2.25 0.11 -4.95
CA VAL A 84 -1.23 -0.85 -5.42
C VAL A 84 -1.84 -2.21 -5.76
N SER A 85 -2.91 -2.62 -5.07
CA SER A 85 -3.61 -3.88 -5.35
C SER A 85 -4.45 -3.82 -6.64
N THR A 86 -5.01 -2.66 -6.99
CA THR A 86 -5.92 -2.51 -8.14
C THR A 86 -5.29 -2.95 -9.46
N PRO A 87 -4.08 -2.53 -9.86
CA PRO A 87 -3.44 -3.02 -11.08
C PRO A 87 -3.19 -4.54 -11.09
N SER A 88 -2.89 -5.14 -9.93
CA SER A 88 -2.75 -6.61 -9.83
C SER A 88 -4.07 -7.30 -10.16
N LEU A 89 -5.17 -6.84 -9.56
CA LEU A 89 -6.50 -7.40 -9.75
C LEU A 89 -6.97 -7.22 -11.19
N LEU A 90 -6.68 -6.07 -11.82
CA LEU A 90 -6.99 -5.82 -13.23
C LEU A 90 -6.27 -6.79 -14.16
N VAL A 91 -4.99 -7.09 -13.92
CA VAL A 91 -4.25 -8.09 -14.71
C VAL A 91 -4.87 -9.48 -14.55
N VAL A 92 -5.20 -9.88 -13.32
CA VAL A 92 -5.82 -11.19 -13.11
C VAL A 92 -7.21 -11.26 -13.74
N PHE A 93 -8.00 -10.21 -13.63
CA PHE A 93 -9.29 -10.11 -14.29
C PHE A 93 -9.16 -10.18 -15.81
N HIS A 94 -8.16 -9.52 -16.39
CA HIS A 94 -7.87 -9.59 -17.82
C HIS A 94 -7.49 -11.02 -18.26
N VAL A 95 -6.69 -11.73 -17.47
CA VAL A 95 -6.34 -13.15 -17.72
C VAL A 95 -7.58 -14.04 -17.63
N ALA A 96 -8.38 -13.89 -16.57
CA ALA A 96 -9.60 -14.66 -16.36
C ALA A 96 -10.64 -14.41 -17.47
N TYR A 97 -10.78 -13.15 -17.90
CA TYR A 97 -11.65 -12.78 -19.03
C TYR A 97 -11.20 -13.45 -20.34
N ARG A 98 -9.90 -13.43 -20.63
CA ARG A 98 -9.34 -14.09 -21.82
C ARG A 98 -9.56 -15.61 -21.79
N GLU A 99 -9.31 -16.25 -20.64
CA GLU A 99 -9.53 -17.69 -20.49
C GLU A 99 -11.01 -18.07 -20.66
N ASN A 100 -11.92 -17.28 -20.09
CA ASN A 100 -13.36 -17.53 -20.23
C ASN A 100 -13.82 -17.37 -21.69
N ARG A 101 -13.26 -16.40 -22.43
CA ARG A 101 -13.54 -16.24 -23.86
C ARG A 101 -13.06 -17.42 -24.71
N GLU A 102 -11.88 -17.96 -24.43
CA GLU A 102 -11.38 -19.15 -25.14
C GLU A 102 -12.28 -20.37 -24.89
N LYS A 103 -12.75 -20.55 -23.65
CA LYS A 103 -13.73 -21.60 -23.31
C LYS A 103 -15.04 -21.43 -24.07
N HIS A 104 -15.57 -20.20 -24.17
CA HIS A 104 -16.81 -19.93 -24.89
C HIS A 104 -16.72 -20.16 -26.40
N HIS A 105 -15.60 -19.81 -27.04
CA HIS A 105 -15.44 -19.99 -28.48
C HIS A 105 -14.92 -21.38 -28.88
N ASN A 106 -14.60 -22.25 -27.90
CA ASN A 106 -14.00 -23.58 -28.11
C ASN A 106 -12.78 -23.56 -29.06
N GLN A 107 -12.09 -22.42 -29.11
CA GLN A 107 -10.95 -22.16 -29.99
C GLN A 107 -9.86 -21.45 -29.18
N LYS A 108 -8.60 -21.82 -29.41
CA LYS A 108 -7.44 -21.10 -28.87
C LYS A 108 -7.27 -19.80 -29.67
N LEU A 109 -7.88 -18.71 -29.20
CA LEU A 109 -7.75 -17.38 -29.81
C LEU A 109 -6.34 -16.81 -29.61
N TYR A 110 -5.59 -17.30 -28.61
CA TYR A 110 -4.28 -16.79 -28.25
C TYR A 110 -3.17 -17.82 -28.43
N LYS A 111 -2.01 -17.38 -28.94
CA LYS A 111 -0.95 -18.25 -29.45
C LYS A 111 0.00 -18.64 -28.30
N SER A 112 -0.03 -19.94 -27.97
CA SER A 112 0.82 -20.70 -27.03
C SER A 112 0.91 -20.22 -25.55
N PRO A 113 0.66 -21.12 -24.58
CA PRO A 113 0.69 -20.81 -23.14
C PRO A 113 2.11 -20.75 -22.56
N GLY A 114 2.99 -19.93 -23.15
CA GLY A 114 4.39 -19.81 -22.76
C GLY A 114 5.14 -18.60 -23.34
N LYS A 115 4.59 -17.92 -24.36
CA LYS A 115 5.01 -16.58 -24.76
C LYS A 115 3.93 -15.60 -24.31
N ILE A 116 4.33 -14.57 -23.56
CA ILE A 116 3.40 -13.50 -23.18
C ILE A 116 2.98 -12.81 -24.49
N ASP A 117 1.74 -13.02 -24.93
CA ASP A 117 1.17 -12.28 -26.06
C ASP A 117 1.35 -10.78 -25.86
N GLY A 118 1.62 -10.03 -26.94
CA GLY A 118 1.88 -8.59 -26.87
C GLY A 118 0.82 -7.80 -26.09
N GLY A 119 -0.46 -8.17 -26.21
CA GLY A 119 -1.55 -7.56 -25.42
C GLY A 119 -1.50 -7.88 -23.92
N LEU A 120 -1.14 -9.11 -23.54
CA LEU A 120 -0.98 -9.48 -22.12
C LEU A 120 0.27 -8.81 -21.52
N LEU A 121 1.36 -8.77 -22.29
CA LEU A 121 2.61 -8.10 -21.91
C LEU A 121 2.38 -6.62 -21.69
N CYS A 122 1.66 -5.95 -22.60
CA CYS A 122 1.29 -4.55 -22.46
C CYS A 122 0.50 -4.29 -21.18
N THR A 123 -0.57 -5.06 -20.91
CA THR A 123 -1.33 -4.91 -19.66
C THR A 123 -0.48 -5.15 -18.42
N TYR A 124 0.48 -6.09 -18.49
CA TYR A 124 1.38 -6.38 -17.39
C TYR A 124 2.39 -5.25 -17.15
N LEU A 125 3.03 -4.74 -18.19
CA LEU A 125 3.98 -3.62 -18.11
C LEU A 125 3.30 -2.36 -17.56
N ILE A 126 2.10 -2.04 -18.05
CA ILE A 126 1.30 -0.92 -17.52
C ILE A 126 1.01 -1.15 -16.03
N SER A 127 0.67 -2.38 -15.63
CA SER A 127 0.42 -2.68 -14.22
C SER A 127 1.66 -2.48 -13.33
N LEU A 128 2.86 -2.86 -13.80
CA LEU A 128 4.11 -2.70 -13.07
C LEU A 128 4.47 -1.21 -12.93
N ILE A 129 4.29 -0.42 -13.99
CA ILE A 129 4.51 1.02 -13.98
C ILE A 129 3.54 1.70 -12.99
N LEU A 130 2.25 1.37 -13.05
CA LEU A 130 1.25 1.94 -12.15
C LEU A 130 1.53 1.60 -10.69
N LYS A 131 1.85 0.33 -10.38
CA LYS A 131 2.23 -0.08 -9.01
C LYS A 131 3.43 0.70 -8.49
N THR A 132 4.48 0.77 -9.29
CA THR A 132 5.71 1.48 -8.94
C THR A 132 5.44 2.97 -8.74
N GLY A 133 4.66 3.58 -9.64
CA GLY A 133 4.22 4.96 -9.54
C GLY A 133 3.44 5.23 -8.26
N PHE A 134 2.43 4.40 -7.93
CA PHE A 134 1.68 4.54 -6.69
C PHE A 134 2.56 4.39 -5.44
N GLU A 135 3.44 3.39 -5.37
CA GLU A 135 4.36 3.24 -4.24
C GLU A 135 5.23 4.49 -4.04
N ILE A 136 5.82 5.02 -5.12
CA ILE A 136 6.66 6.22 -5.06
C ILE A 136 5.84 7.45 -4.66
N VAL A 137 4.67 7.66 -5.28
CA VAL A 137 3.81 8.82 -5.01
C VAL A 137 3.36 8.83 -3.56
N PHE A 138 2.91 7.70 -3.01
CA PHE A 138 2.49 7.62 -1.61
C PHE A 138 3.67 7.81 -0.65
N LEU A 139 4.86 7.27 -0.93
CA LEU A 139 6.05 7.51 -0.10
C LEU A 139 6.47 8.99 -0.09
N VAL A 140 6.46 9.65 -1.26
CA VAL A 140 6.77 11.08 -1.37
C VAL A 140 5.71 11.92 -0.68
N LEU A 141 4.43 11.60 -0.88
CA LEU A 141 3.32 12.28 -0.21
C LEU A 141 3.43 12.14 1.31
N PHE A 142 3.72 10.93 1.80
CA PHE A 142 3.93 10.66 3.21
C PHE A 142 5.07 11.52 3.77
N TYR A 143 6.24 11.50 3.12
CA TYR A 143 7.39 12.28 3.55
C TYR A 143 7.09 13.79 3.61
N LYS A 144 6.33 14.31 2.63
CA LYS A 144 5.94 15.73 2.59
C LYS A 144 4.88 16.09 3.64
N LEU A 145 3.88 15.24 3.88
CA LEU A 145 2.80 15.53 4.83
C LEU A 145 3.30 15.52 6.28
N TYR A 146 4.18 14.59 6.64
CA TYR A 146 4.64 14.43 8.03
C TYR A 146 6.05 14.97 8.27
N ASN A 147 6.61 15.69 7.30
CA ASN A 147 7.95 16.28 7.36
C ASN A 147 9.05 15.25 7.75
N GLY A 148 8.93 14.04 7.22
CA GLY A 148 9.83 12.92 7.50
C GLY A 148 9.12 11.62 7.90
N PHE A 149 9.91 10.68 8.42
CA PHE A 149 9.47 9.36 8.87
C PHE A 149 9.57 9.19 10.39
N LYS A 150 9.60 10.29 11.14
CA LYS A 150 9.74 10.28 12.60
C LYS A 150 8.44 10.76 13.24
N VAL A 151 7.95 10.01 14.22
CA VAL A 151 6.82 10.42 15.05
C VAL A 151 7.40 11.01 16.33
N PRO A 152 7.34 12.35 16.54
CA PRO A 152 7.82 12.95 17.77
C PRO A 152 6.93 12.55 18.96
N ARG A 153 7.48 12.61 20.18
CA ARG A 153 6.69 12.35 21.40
C ARG A 153 5.81 13.54 21.79
N LEU A 154 6.28 14.74 21.45
CA LEU A 154 5.65 16.01 21.80
C LEU A 154 5.63 16.91 20.57
N VAL A 155 4.49 17.56 20.35
CA VAL A 155 4.28 18.58 19.34
C VAL A 155 3.79 19.86 20.02
N LYS A 156 4.18 21.01 19.46
CA LYS A 156 3.82 22.32 19.99
C LYS A 156 2.77 22.95 19.10
N CYS A 157 1.57 23.14 19.65
CA CYS A 157 0.40 23.63 18.90
C CYS A 157 0.07 25.08 19.27
N ASP A 158 -0.13 25.95 18.29
CA ASP A 158 -0.54 27.35 18.45
C ASP A 158 -1.85 27.69 17.70
N MET A 159 -2.63 26.66 17.33
CA MET A 159 -3.88 26.80 16.58
C MET A 159 -5.01 27.36 17.45
N ARG A 160 -5.91 28.18 16.88
CA ARG A 160 -7.13 28.65 17.57
C ARG A 160 -8.09 27.47 17.77
N PRO A 161 -8.71 27.26 18.95
CA PRO A 161 -8.93 28.21 20.05
C PRO A 161 -7.91 28.14 21.21
N CYS A 162 -6.70 27.60 21.00
CA CYS A 162 -5.68 27.56 22.04
C CYS A 162 -5.18 29.00 22.36
N PRO A 163 -5.09 29.39 23.64
CA PRO A 163 -4.73 30.75 24.05
C PRO A 163 -3.25 31.09 23.87
N ASN A 164 -2.37 30.09 23.94
CA ASN A 164 -0.92 30.19 23.75
C ASN A 164 -0.44 28.90 23.07
N THR A 165 0.87 28.82 22.79
CA THR A 165 1.48 27.55 22.36
C THR A 165 1.36 26.51 23.48
N VAL A 166 0.69 25.40 23.20
CA VAL A 166 0.50 24.28 24.12
C VAL A 166 1.33 23.08 23.70
N ASP A 167 1.76 22.32 24.70
CA ASP A 167 2.43 21.05 24.49
C ASP A 167 1.40 19.94 24.40
N CYS A 168 1.41 19.19 23.30
CA CYS A 168 0.56 18.01 23.10
C CYS A 168 1.42 16.75 22.92
N TYR A 169 0.96 15.65 23.51
CA TYR A 169 1.66 14.39 23.59
C TYR A 169 1.00 13.36 22.68
N ILE A 170 1.82 12.71 21.86
CA ILE A 170 1.35 11.68 20.92
C ILE A 170 1.46 10.31 21.59
N SER A 171 0.39 9.52 21.52
CA SER A 171 0.39 8.16 22.06
C SER A 171 1.28 7.20 21.27
N LYS A 172 1.92 6.28 22.00
CA LYS A 172 2.75 5.17 21.47
C LYS A 172 3.71 5.58 20.34
N PRO A 173 4.48 6.68 20.49
CA PRO A 173 5.25 7.26 19.38
C PRO A 173 6.36 6.32 18.89
N THR A 174 6.96 5.54 19.78
CA THR A 174 7.98 4.55 19.44
C THR A 174 7.43 3.37 18.66
N GLU A 175 6.26 2.84 19.05
CA GLU A 175 5.59 1.76 18.31
C GLU A 175 5.16 2.26 16.93
N LYS A 176 4.51 3.43 16.88
CA LYS A 176 4.12 4.06 15.61
C LYS A 176 5.31 4.20 14.66
N MET A 177 6.46 4.65 15.18
CA MET A 177 7.68 4.80 14.40
C MET A 177 8.24 3.45 13.90
N ILE A 178 8.23 2.39 14.71
CA ILE A 178 8.71 1.06 14.30
C ILE A 178 7.85 0.51 13.14
N PHE A 179 6.52 0.57 13.29
CA PHE A 179 5.60 0.12 12.24
C PHE A 179 5.75 0.96 10.97
N LEU A 180 5.97 2.26 11.12
CA LEU A 180 6.22 3.14 9.98
C LEU A 180 7.47 2.73 9.21
N TYR A 181 8.60 2.50 9.89
CA TYR A 181 9.83 2.06 9.23
C TYR A 181 9.66 0.74 8.52
N PHE A 182 8.93 -0.19 9.11
CA PHE A 182 8.61 -1.46 8.47
C PHE A 182 7.78 -1.27 7.19
N LEU A 183 6.74 -0.44 7.21
CA LEU A 183 5.90 -0.15 6.04
C LEU A 183 6.68 0.58 4.93
N VAL A 184 7.57 1.51 5.31
CA VAL A 184 8.45 2.19 4.36
C VAL A 184 9.48 1.23 3.76
N ALA A 185 10.14 0.41 4.59
CA ALA A 185 11.14 -0.55 4.12
C ALA A 185 10.53 -1.59 3.15
N THR A 186 9.35 -2.11 3.47
CA THR A 186 8.64 -3.04 2.58
C THR A 186 8.17 -2.37 1.29
N SER A 187 7.77 -1.09 1.33
CA SER A 187 7.44 -0.33 0.11
C SER A 187 8.67 -0.11 -0.78
N CYS A 188 9.82 0.23 -0.20
CA CYS A 188 11.08 0.33 -0.93
C CYS A 188 11.47 -1.01 -1.57
N LEU A 189 11.32 -2.12 -0.84
CA LEU A 189 11.55 -3.46 -1.38
C LEU A 189 10.61 -3.77 -2.55
N CYS A 190 9.32 -3.45 -2.44
CA CYS A 190 8.36 -3.59 -3.53
C CYS A 190 8.76 -2.78 -4.77
N ILE A 191 9.23 -1.54 -4.59
CA ILE A 191 9.72 -0.70 -5.71
C ILE A 191 10.91 -1.37 -6.39
N LEU A 192 11.91 -1.83 -5.63
CA LEU A 192 13.08 -2.51 -6.19
C LEU A 192 12.70 -3.79 -6.93
N LEU A 193 11.82 -4.61 -6.36
CA LEU A 193 11.31 -5.81 -7.00
C LEU A 193 10.56 -5.50 -8.29
N ASN A 194 9.63 -4.53 -8.27
CA ASN A 194 8.88 -4.13 -9.47
C ASN A 194 9.78 -3.54 -10.56
N LEU A 195 10.79 -2.74 -10.19
CA LEU A 195 11.76 -2.17 -11.14
C LEU A 195 12.70 -3.23 -11.72
N SER A 196 13.13 -4.20 -10.91
CA SER A 196 13.94 -5.32 -11.40
C SER A 196 13.15 -6.19 -12.38
N GLU A 197 11.87 -6.45 -12.11
CA GLU A 197 11.00 -7.19 -13.03
C GLU A 197 10.72 -6.40 -14.30
N LEU A 198 10.48 -5.08 -14.20
CA LEU A 198 10.31 -4.20 -15.34
C LEU A 198 11.57 -4.19 -16.22
N SER A 199 12.75 -4.08 -15.60
CA SER A 199 14.04 -4.11 -16.31
C SER A 199 14.24 -5.45 -17.01
N TYR A 200 14.01 -6.56 -16.30
CA TYR A 200 14.14 -7.90 -16.87
C TYR A 200 13.24 -8.10 -18.10
N LEU A 201 12.02 -7.55 -18.09
CA LEU A 201 11.09 -7.65 -19.22
C LEU A 201 11.44 -6.74 -20.40
N ILE A 202 12.11 -5.61 -20.16
CA ILE A 202 12.55 -4.69 -21.23
C ILE A 202 13.82 -5.18 -21.91
N PHE A 203 14.75 -5.78 -21.15
CA PHE A 203 16.06 -6.23 -21.66
C PHE A 203 16.05 -7.66 -22.23
N LYS A 204 14.90 -8.34 -22.22
CA LYS A 204 14.72 -9.70 -22.76
C LYS A 204 14.15 -9.68 -24.18
#